data_AF-A0A140DSY9-F1
#
_entry.id   AF-A0A140DSY9-F1
#
_cell.length_a   1.000
_cell.length_b   1.000
_cell.length_c   1.000
_cell.angle_alpha   90.00
_cell.angle_beta   90.00
_cell.angle_gamma   90.00
#
_symmetry.space_group_name_H-M   'P 1'
#
loop_
_entity.id
_entity.type
_entity.pdbx_description
1 polymer ?
#
loop_
_entity_poly.entity_id
_entity_poly.type
_entity_poly.pdbx_seq_one_letter_code
_entity_poly.pdbx_strand_id
1 'polypeptide(L)'
;MEWKSQIADDVKRYIKYGLIGLISFIGAGLALFFLTRPAADVVLARTEINFGEQIKTSDLVEKVGDFLVKEEQRVAPTVIQLTDFSVSMTELDTTVLGDQEIRFSFSKDFPDVVKKVRVVDREAPVITLHTENMEFTIEQFESEDLMSYVSIADNATNTESLTVQGKVDGTIVEGSDLEYQITAADESGNKAYAVLKIHIKEPEKEPEIEELGDISEKPDSVEEPANQSPSANQTALPVPSAPSSSVVQPSHKPSNKLYLFSDGYTMANVTGACMADLQTSPYPGACIPLQDASGIYTGMELRFD
;
A
#
# COMPACT_ATOMS: atom_id res chain seq x y z
N MET A 1 -64.01 -34.54 -65.87
CA MET A 1 -63.15 -33.34 -65.69
C MET A 1 -62.60 -33.21 -64.27
N GLU A 2 -63.10 -33.97 -63.30
CA GLU A 2 -62.75 -33.84 -61.87
C GLU A 2 -61.34 -34.33 -61.50
N TRP A 3 -60.81 -35.38 -62.15
CA TRP A 3 -59.47 -35.91 -61.82
C TRP A 3 -58.34 -34.90 -62.07
N LYS A 4 -58.51 -34.00 -63.06
CA LYS A 4 -57.54 -32.93 -63.35
C LYS A 4 -57.57 -31.82 -62.29
N SER A 5 -58.72 -31.56 -61.67
CA SER A 5 -58.86 -30.57 -60.59
C SER A 5 -58.19 -31.09 -59.31
N GLN A 6 -58.41 -32.36 -58.98
CA GLN A 6 -57.87 -32.98 -57.77
C GLN A 6 -56.34 -33.11 -57.82
N ILE A 7 -55.77 -33.45 -58.97
CA ILE A 7 -54.32 -33.43 -59.17
C ILE A 7 -53.76 -32.01 -59.05
N ALA A 8 -54.46 -30.99 -59.59
CA ALA A 8 -54.00 -29.61 -59.50
C ALA A 8 -53.96 -29.11 -58.04
N ASP A 9 -54.92 -29.52 -57.21
CA ASP A 9 -54.97 -29.12 -55.80
C ASP A 9 -53.96 -29.88 -54.93
N ASP A 10 -53.74 -31.18 -55.20
CA ASP A 10 -52.69 -31.95 -54.53
C ASP A 10 -51.30 -31.42 -54.91
N VAL A 11 -51.04 -31.09 -56.17
CA VAL A 11 -49.77 -30.48 -56.62
C VAL A 11 -49.54 -29.13 -55.93
N LYS A 12 -50.56 -28.26 -55.82
CA LYS A 12 -50.45 -27.00 -55.07
C LYS A 12 -50.14 -27.24 -53.59
N ARG A 13 -50.73 -28.27 -52.98
CA ARG A 13 -50.49 -28.63 -51.58
C ARG A 13 -49.06 -29.12 -51.36
N TYR A 14 -48.53 -29.97 -52.25
CA TYR A 14 -47.14 -30.42 -52.19
C TYR A 14 -46.14 -29.29 -52.44
N ILE A 15 -46.42 -28.37 -53.37
CA ILE A 15 -45.58 -27.18 -53.59
C ILE A 15 -45.54 -26.31 -52.33
N LYS A 16 -46.68 -26.09 -51.67
CA LYS A 16 -46.73 -25.33 -50.40
C LYS A 16 -45.90 -25.99 -49.30
N TYR A 17 -46.03 -27.32 -49.10
CA TYR A 17 -45.21 -28.02 -48.11
C TYR A 17 -43.73 -28.06 -48.47
N GLY A 18 -43.38 -28.17 -49.76
CA GLY A 18 -42.01 -28.06 -50.24
C GLY A 18 -41.40 -26.68 -49.97
N LEU A 19 -42.16 -25.60 -50.17
CA LEU A 19 -41.74 -24.23 -49.86
C LEU A 19 -41.53 -24.03 -48.35
N ILE A 20 -42.43 -24.53 -47.51
CA ILE A 20 -42.28 -24.46 -46.05
C ILE A 20 -41.05 -25.24 -45.59
N GLY A 21 -40.84 -26.44 -46.13
CA GLY A 21 -39.65 -27.26 -45.85
C GLY A 21 -38.35 -26.56 -46.26
N LEU A 22 -38.33 -25.94 -47.45
CA LEU A 22 -37.17 -25.18 -47.94
C LEU A 22 -36.87 -23.97 -47.04
N ILE A 23 -37.89 -23.19 -46.65
CA ILE A 23 -37.73 -22.04 -45.76
C ILE A 23 -37.22 -22.48 -44.39
N SER A 24 -37.73 -23.58 -43.84
CA SER A 24 -37.25 -24.13 -42.57
C SER A 24 -35.81 -24.60 -42.65
N PHE A 25 -35.40 -25.21 -43.77
CA PHE A 25 -34.03 -25.68 -43.97
C PHE A 25 -33.04 -24.52 -44.16
N ILE A 26 -33.45 -23.48 -44.91
CA ILE A 26 -32.67 -22.24 -45.05
C ILE A 26 -32.57 -21.53 -43.69
N GLY A 27 -33.67 -21.46 -42.94
CA GLY A 27 -33.69 -20.89 -41.59
C GLY A 27 -32.77 -21.62 -40.62
N ALA A 28 -32.80 -22.95 -40.63
CA ALA A 28 -31.89 -23.77 -39.82
C ALA A 28 -30.43 -23.63 -40.26
N GLY A 29 -30.18 -23.56 -41.58
CA GLY A 29 -28.84 -23.32 -42.13
C GLY A 29 -28.28 -21.94 -41.76
N LEU A 30 -29.11 -20.89 -41.81
CA LEU A 30 -28.74 -19.54 -41.36
C LEU A 30 -28.50 -19.53 -39.84
N ALA A 31 -29.36 -20.15 -39.04
CA ALA A 31 -29.18 -20.25 -37.60
C ALA A 31 -27.88 -20.98 -37.23
N LEU A 32 -27.59 -22.10 -37.88
CA LEU A 32 -26.32 -22.82 -37.73
C LEU A 32 -25.14 -21.95 -38.16
N PHE A 33 -25.24 -21.24 -39.29
CA PHE A 33 -24.20 -20.33 -39.76
C PHE A 33 -23.89 -19.21 -38.77
N PHE A 34 -24.90 -18.65 -38.08
CA PHE A 34 -24.69 -17.67 -37.01
C PHE A 34 -24.15 -18.29 -35.72
N LEU A 35 -24.57 -19.51 -35.38
CA LEU A 35 -24.10 -20.24 -34.18
C LEU A 35 -22.67 -20.77 -34.31
N THR A 36 -22.17 -20.97 -35.53
CA THR A 36 -20.81 -21.47 -35.79
C THR A 36 -19.82 -20.39 -36.20
N ARG A 37 -20.17 -19.10 -36.10
CA ARG A 37 -19.19 -18.04 -36.35
C ARG A 37 -18.07 -18.13 -35.31
N PRO A 38 -16.79 -18.23 -35.72
CA PRO A 38 -15.69 -18.14 -34.79
C PRO A 38 -15.73 -16.78 -34.10
N ALA A 39 -15.93 -16.76 -32.78
CA ALA A 39 -15.80 -15.56 -31.98
C ALA A 39 -14.34 -15.48 -31.50
N ALA A 40 -13.64 -14.41 -31.86
CA ALA A 40 -12.35 -14.12 -31.26
C ALA A 40 -12.59 -13.65 -29.82
N ASP A 41 -12.21 -14.46 -28.83
CA ASP A 41 -12.22 -14.01 -27.43
C ASP A 41 -10.93 -13.27 -27.09
N VAL A 42 -10.98 -12.40 -26.09
CA VAL A 42 -9.81 -11.66 -25.59
C VAL A 42 -9.63 -11.99 -24.11
N VAL A 43 -8.45 -12.47 -23.75
CA VAL A 43 -8.09 -12.77 -22.36
C VAL A 43 -7.16 -11.67 -21.86
N LEU A 44 -7.53 -11.05 -20.74
CA LEU A 44 -6.71 -10.05 -20.07
C LEU A 44 -5.82 -10.72 -19.02
N ALA A 45 -4.57 -10.30 -18.91
CA ALA A 45 -3.62 -10.80 -17.91
C ALA A 45 -4.06 -10.42 -16.48
N ARG A 46 -4.73 -9.27 -16.34
CA ARG A 46 -5.34 -8.80 -15.09
C ARG A 46 -6.50 -7.85 -15.40
N THR A 47 -7.41 -7.73 -14.44
CA THR A 47 -8.60 -6.86 -14.53
C THR A 47 -8.63 -5.77 -13.48
N GLU A 48 -7.63 -5.70 -12.60
CA GLU A 48 -7.48 -4.63 -11.61
C GLU A 48 -6.16 -3.90 -11.85
N ILE A 49 -6.25 -2.58 -11.94
CA ILE A 49 -5.14 -1.68 -12.31
C ILE A 49 -5.00 -0.62 -11.21
N ASN A 50 -3.77 -0.28 -10.86
CA ASN A 50 -3.55 0.76 -9.86
C ASN A 50 -3.84 2.15 -10.45
N PHE A 51 -4.40 3.04 -9.64
CA PHE A 51 -4.59 4.44 -10.01
C PHE A 51 -3.26 5.08 -10.44
N GLY A 52 -3.29 5.80 -11.56
CA GLY A 52 -2.11 6.48 -12.11
C GLY A 52 -1.03 5.54 -12.69
N GLU A 53 -1.27 4.23 -12.76
CA GLU A 53 -0.30 3.29 -13.33
C GLU A 53 -0.01 3.63 -14.80
N GLN A 54 1.27 3.70 -15.14
CA GLN A 54 1.74 3.96 -16.50
C GLN A 54 1.73 2.66 -17.31
N ILE A 55 0.57 2.33 -17.88
CA ILE A 55 0.37 1.11 -18.66
C ILE A 55 -0.33 1.40 -20.00
N LYS A 56 0.08 0.68 -21.05
CA LYS A 56 -0.64 0.69 -22.32
C LYS A 56 -1.79 -0.30 -22.26
N THR A 57 -2.94 0.04 -22.81
CA THR A 57 -4.09 -0.87 -22.81
C THR A 57 -3.80 -2.18 -23.54
N SER A 58 -2.95 -2.15 -24.57
CA SER A 58 -2.50 -3.36 -25.25
C SER A 58 -1.80 -4.33 -24.31
N ASP A 59 -0.96 -3.85 -23.38
CA ASP A 59 -0.20 -4.67 -22.43
C ASP A 59 -1.10 -5.53 -21.52
N LEU A 60 -2.36 -5.14 -21.33
CA LEU A 60 -3.34 -5.90 -20.57
C LEU A 60 -3.78 -7.19 -21.27
N VAL A 61 -3.64 -7.26 -22.59
CA VAL A 61 -4.07 -8.42 -23.37
C VAL A 61 -3.01 -9.52 -23.28
N GLU A 62 -3.40 -10.65 -22.68
CA GLU A 62 -2.59 -11.87 -22.64
C GLU A 62 -2.78 -12.68 -23.92
N LYS A 63 -4.05 -12.89 -24.33
CA LYS A 63 -4.40 -13.73 -25.47
C LYS A 63 -5.50 -13.14 -26.33
N VAL A 64 -5.46 -13.46 -27.62
CA VAL A 64 -6.55 -13.25 -28.57
C VAL A 64 -6.88 -14.59 -29.21
N GLY A 65 -8.05 -15.14 -28.91
CA GLY A 65 -8.38 -16.54 -29.15
C GLY A 65 -7.36 -17.46 -28.48
N ASP A 66 -6.78 -18.37 -29.26
CA ASP A 66 -5.76 -19.31 -28.78
C ASP A 66 -4.32 -18.74 -28.84
N PHE A 67 -4.14 -17.52 -29.34
CA PHE A 67 -2.81 -16.93 -29.55
C PHE A 67 -2.39 -16.10 -28.34
N LEU A 68 -1.25 -16.47 -27.75
CA LEU A 68 -0.54 -15.63 -26.79
C LEU A 68 0.04 -14.40 -27.49
N VAL A 69 -0.29 -13.22 -26.99
CA VAL A 69 0.20 -11.95 -27.55
C VAL A 69 1.61 -11.69 -27.05
N LYS A 70 2.53 -11.43 -27.99
CA LYS A 70 3.92 -11.09 -27.71
C LYS A 70 4.18 -9.59 -27.89
N GLU A 71 5.29 -9.10 -27.35
CA GLU A 71 5.64 -7.68 -27.36
C GLU A 71 5.78 -7.13 -28.78
N GLU A 72 6.37 -7.88 -29.71
CA GLU A 72 6.54 -7.46 -31.10
C GLU A 72 5.20 -7.26 -31.85
N GLN A 73 4.12 -7.83 -31.33
CA GLN A 73 2.77 -7.70 -31.88
C GLN A 73 2.07 -6.45 -31.33
N ARG A 74 2.59 -5.82 -30.26
CA ARG A 74 2.04 -4.60 -29.65
C ARG A 74 2.58 -3.36 -30.37
N VAL A 75 2.00 -3.08 -31.52
CA VAL A 75 2.49 -2.00 -32.41
C VAL A 75 2.12 -0.59 -31.94
N ALA A 76 1.12 -0.45 -31.06
CA ALA A 76 0.73 0.81 -30.44
C ALA A 76 0.12 0.59 -29.04
N PRO A 77 -0.11 1.65 -28.24
CA PRO A 77 -0.73 1.53 -26.92
C PRO A 77 -2.11 0.86 -26.91
N THR A 78 -2.83 0.93 -28.02
CA THR A 78 -4.19 0.42 -28.19
C THR A 78 -4.33 -0.49 -29.40
N VAL A 79 -3.23 -0.97 -29.98
CA VAL A 79 -3.26 -1.80 -31.20
C VAL A 79 -2.33 -2.99 -31.09
N ILE A 80 -2.88 -4.17 -31.37
CA ILE A 80 -2.14 -5.42 -31.50
C ILE A 80 -2.24 -5.90 -32.96
N GLN A 81 -1.10 -6.13 -33.61
CA GLN A 81 -1.00 -6.66 -34.95
C GLN A 81 -0.69 -8.16 -34.91
N LEU A 82 -1.65 -8.98 -35.31
CA LEU A 82 -1.47 -10.42 -35.51
C LEU A 82 -1.18 -10.71 -36.98
N THR A 83 -0.83 -11.96 -37.31
CA THR A 83 -0.42 -12.36 -38.66
C THR A 83 -1.47 -12.04 -39.71
N ASP A 84 -2.75 -12.28 -39.41
CA ASP A 84 -3.82 -12.14 -40.40
C ASP A 84 -4.76 -10.96 -40.17
N PHE A 85 -4.71 -10.32 -39.00
CA PHE A 85 -5.62 -9.24 -38.62
C PHE A 85 -5.02 -8.39 -37.50
N SER A 86 -5.59 -7.21 -37.28
CA SER A 86 -5.28 -6.36 -36.13
C SER A 86 -6.46 -6.28 -35.17
N VAL A 87 -6.13 -6.05 -33.90
CA VAL A 87 -7.08 -5.76 -32.83
C VAL A 87 -6.82 -4.34 -32.34
N SER A 88 -7.83 -3.49 -32.45
CA SER A 88 -7.84 -2.15 -31.86
C SER A 88 -8.66 -2.16 -30.60
N MET A 89 -8.24 -1.43 -29.57
CA MET A 89 -8.98 -1.30 -28.32
C MET A 89 -9.17 0.17 -27.90
N THR A 90 -10.18 0.43 -27.07
CA THR A 90 -10.31 1.74 -26.42
C THR A 90 -9.18 1.97 -25.43
N GLU A 91 -8.76 3.21 -25.27
CA GLU A 91 -7.76 3.59 -24.27
C GLU A 91 -8.35 3.45 -22.86
N LEU A 92 -7.56 2.91 -21.94
CA LEU A 92 -7.87 2.83 -20.51
C LEU A 92 -7.34 4.09 -19.83
N ASP A 93 -8.20 4.79 -19.10
CA ASP A 93 -7.80 5.95 -18.31
C ASP A 93 -7.49 5.53 -16.86
N THR A 94 -6.21 5.40 -16.51
CA THR A 94 -5.80 5.02 -15.15
C THR A 94 -5.96 6.14 -14.12
N THR A 95 -6.37 7.34 -14.54
CA THR A 95 -6.65 8.49 -13.66
C THR A 95 -8.11 8.58 -13.22
N VAL A 96 -8.94 7.61 -13.61
CA VAL A 96 -10.36 7.54 -13.23
C VAL A 96 -10.62 6.24 -12.47
N LEU A 97 -10.97 6.36 -11.19
CA LEU A 97 -11.28 5.21 -10.33
C LEU A 97 -12.56 4.48 -10.77
N GLY A 98 -12.62 3.18 -10.46
CA GLY A 98 -13.81 2.35 -10.63
C GLY A 98 -13.79 1.49 -11.89
N ASP A 99 -14.96 0.95 -12.22
CA ASP A 99 -15.13 0.05 -13.37
C ASP A 99 -15.14 0.82 -14.69
N GLN A 100 -14.36 0.34 -15.64
CA GLN A 100 -14.27 0.83 -17.01
C GLN A 100 -14.41 -0.33 -18.00
N GLU A 101 -14.93 -0.03 -19.18
CA GLU A 101 -15.12 -1.00 -20.27
C GLU A 101 -14.07 -0.78 -21.36
N ILE A 102 -13.29 -1.81 -21.66
CA ILE A 102 -12.40 -1.84 -22.82
C ILE A 102 -13.12 -2.55 -23.95
N ARG A 103 -13.37 -1.82 -25.05
CA ARG A 103 -13.93 -2.37 -26.28
C ARG A 103 -12.80 -2.78 -27.21
N PHE A 104 -12.85 -4.01 -27.68
CA PHE A 104 -11.95 -4.59 -28.67
C PHE A 104 -12.69 -4.73 -29.99
N SER A 105 -12.13 -4.15 -31.04
CA SER A 105 -12.61 -4.25 -32.42
C SER A 105 -11.54 -4.90 -33.29
N PHE A 106 -12.00 -5.70 -34.25
CA PHE A 106 -11.14 -6.53 -35.08
C PHE A 106 -11.18 -6.02 -36.53
N SER A 107 -10.03 -6.06 -37.22
CA SER A 107 -9.99 -5.70 -38.64
C SER A 107 -10.64 -6.74 -39.55
N LYS A 108 -10.91 -7.95 -39.03
CA LYS A 108 -11.69 -9.02 -39.67
C LYS A 108 -13.15 -8.97 -39.20
N ASP A 109 -14.05 -9.68 -39.89
CA ASP A 109 -15.47 -9.82 -39.53
C ASP A 109 -15.67 -10.71 -38.28
N PHE A 110 -15.10 -10.27 -37.15
CA PHE A 110 -15.38 -10.78 -35.82
C PHE A 110 -16.22 -9.76 -35.07
N PRO A 111 -17.18 -10.21 -34.23
CA PRO A 111 -17.91 -9.30 -33.37
C PRO A 111 -16.95 -8.61 -32.39
N ASP A 112 -17.26 -7.35 -32.05
CA ASP A 112 -16.57 -6.64 -30.97
C ASP A 112 -16.68 -7.40 -29.65
N VAL A 113 -15.62 -7.35 -28.86
CA VAL A 113 -15.58 -7.88 -27.50
C VAL A 113 -15.48 -6.73 -26.52
N VAL A 114 -16.21 -6.81 -25.40
CA VAL A 114 -16.10 -5.83 -24.31
C VAL A 114 -15.63 -6.56 -23.06
N LYS A 115 -14.58 -6.04 -22.41
CA LYS A 115 -14.08 -6.53 -21.13
C LYS A 115 -14.15 -5.42 -20.10
N LYS A 116 -14.44 -5.81 -18.86
CA LYS A 116 -14.46 -4.89 -17.71
C LYS A 116 -13.11 -4.93 -17.01
N VAL A 117 -12.58 -3.75 -16.70
CA VAL A 117 -11.38 -3.53 -15.91
C VAL A 117 -11.74 -2.54 -14.82
N ARG A 118 -11.12 -2.68 -13.65
CA ARG A 118 -11.33 -1.80 -12.50
C ARG A 118 -10.04 -1.09 -12.16
N VAL A 119 -10.09 0.24 -12.11
CA VAL A 119 -9.01 1.05 -11.55
C VAL A 119 -9.26 1.20 -10.05
N VAL A 120 -8.28 0.80 -9.25
CA VAL A 120 -8.32 0.85 -7.80
C VAL A 120 -7.13 1.63 -7.27
N ASP A 121 -7.36 2.36 -6.20
CA ASP A 121 -6.27 2.99 -5.46
C ASP A 121 -5.91 2.14 -4.23
N ARG A 122 -4.61 1.98 -4.03
CA ARG A 122 -3.97 1.11 -3.02
C ARG A 122 -2.88 1.84 -2.26
N GLU A 123 -2.58 3.07 -2.63
CA GLU A 123 -1.52 3.85 -2.00
C GLU A 123 -2.14 4.63 -0.85
N ALA A 124 -1.44 4.68 0.27
CA ALA A 124 -1.90 5.48 1.40
C ALA A 124 -1.49 6.94 1.21
N PRO A 125 -2.21 7.89 1.84
CA PRO A 125 -1.81 9.27 1.86
C PRO A 125 -0.37 9.45 2.38
N VAL A 126 0.35 10.41 1.83
CA VAL A 126 1.68 10.79 2.28
C VAL A 126 1.57 11.95 3.26
N ILE A 127 2.02 11.72 4.49
CA ILE A 127 2.13 12.75 5.52
C ILE A 127 3.58 13.25 5.54
N THR A 128 3.76 14.55 5.31
CA THR A 128 5.06 15.23 5.36
C THR A 128 5.10 16.16 6.56
N LEU A 129 6.07 15.96 7.45
CA LEU A 129 6.34 16.84 8.57
C LEU A 129 7.38 17.89 8.15
N HIS A 130 7.10 19.16 8.40
CA HIS A 130 8.04 20.26 8.10
C HIS A 130 9.06 20.51 9.21
N THR A 131 8.87 19.87 10.37
CA THR A 131 9.75 19.95 11.54
C THR A 131 9.65 18.64 12.31
N GLU A 132 10.78 18.17 12.86
CA GLU A 132 10.83 16.90 13.60
C GLU A 132 10.67 17.09 15.11
N ASN A 133 11.22 18.19 15.66
CA ASN A 133 11.14 18.53 17.08
C ASN A 133 10.73 19.98 17.23
N MET A 134 9.68 20.22 18.02
CA MET A 134 9.23 21.57 18.35
C MET A 134 9.39 21.83 19.83
N GLU A 135 9.66 23.07 20.20
CA GLU A 135 9.70 23.48 21.59
C GLU A 135 8.75 24.65 21.83
N PHE A 136 7.91 24.54 22.84
CA PHE A 136 6.94 25.58 23.19
C PHE A 136 6.93 25.84 24.69
N THR A 137 6.56 27.05 25.11
CA THR A 137 6.00 27.22 26.46
C THR A 137 4.57 26.67 26.49
N ILE A 138 4.01 26.41 27.67
CA ILE A 138 2.60 25.96 27.79
C ILE A 138 1.65 26.92 27.07
N GLU A 139 1.80 28.23 27.31
CA GLU A 139 0.93 29.25 26.70
C GLU A 139 1.01 29.25 25.17
N GLN A 140 2.22 29.08 24.60
CA GLN A 140 2.39 28.97 23.16
C GLN A 140 1.69 27.73 22.63
N PHE A 141 1.96 26.58 23.26
CA PHE A 141 1.40 25.29 22.86
C PHE A 141 -0.13 25.28 22.83
N GLU A 142 -0.79 25.86 23.85
CA GLU A 142 -2.26 25.92 23.93
C GLU A 142 -2.90 26.75 22.81
N SER A 143 -2.15 27.70 22.23
CA SER A 143 -2.61 28.55 21.14
C SER A 143 -2.16 28.09 19.75
N GLU A 144 -1.26 27.10 19.69
CA GLU A 144 -0.58 26.70 18.46
C GLU A 144 -1.44 25.76 17.60
N ASP A 145 -1.48 26.01 16.29
CA ASP A 145 -2.06 25.07 15.34
C ASP A 145 -1.02 24.07 14.84
N LEU A 146 -0.95 22.91 15.52
CA LEU A 146 -0.02 21.84 15.18
C LEU A 146 -0.22 21.26 13.78
N MET A 147 -1.43 21.40 13.19
CA MET A 147 -1.69 20.92 11.82
C MET A 147 -0.99 21.78 10.77
N SER A 148 -0.60 23.01 11.09
CA SER A 148 0.13 23.90 10.17
C SER A 148 1.54 23.39 9.82
N TYR A 149 2.13 22.55 10.67
CA TYR A 149 3.44 21.93 10.47
C TYR A 149 3.41 20.66 9.62
N VAL A 150 2.22 20.28 9.13
CA VAL A 150 1.99 19.02 8.43
C VAL A 150 1.42 19.31 7.05
N SER A 151 1.93 18.64 6.03
CA SER A 151 1.31 18.59 4.70
C SER A 151 0.91 17.17 4.36
N ILE A 152 -0.29 17.01 3.83
CA ILE A 152 -0.87 15.72 3.51
C ILE A 152 -1.31 15.75 2.05
N ALA A 153 -0.87 14.77 1.30
CA ALA A 153 -1.24 14.59 -0.09
C ALA A 153 -1.53 13.12 -0.36
N ASP A 154 -2.30 12.86 -1.40
CA ASP A 154 -2.60 11.50 -1.84
C ASP A 154 -2.53 11.46 -3.38
N ASN A 155 -2.31 10.28 -3.94
CA ASN A 155 -2.23 10.09 -5.39
C ASN A 155 -3.61 10.22 -6.06
N ALA A 156 -4.68 9.71 -5.44
CA ALA A 156 -6.00 9.58 -6.05
C ALA A 156 -7.06 10.48 -5.39
N THR A 157 -6.96 10.70 -4.08
CA THR A 157 -7.91 11.48 -3.30
C THR A 157 -7.47 12.94 -3.22
N ASN A 158 -8.39 13.86 -3.51
CA ASN A 158 -8.13 15.29 -3.35
C ASN A 158 -7.87 15.62 -1.88
N THR A 159 -6.92 16.50 -1.60
CA THR A 159 -6.54 16.88 -0.23
C THR A 159 -7.73 17.34 0.62
N GLU A 160 -8.70 18.03 0.04
CA GLU A 160 -9.91 18.50 0.73
C GLU A 160 -10.87 17.37 1.16
N SER A 161 -10.80 16.20 0.51
CA SER A 161 -11.61 15.03 0.83
C SER A 161 -10.93 14.08 1.83
N LEU A 162 -9.64 14.28 2.13
CA LEU A 162 -8.92 13.42 3.06
C LEU A 162 -9.49 13.56 4.47
N THR A 163 -9.66 12.42 5.14
CA THR A 163 -10.02 12.43 6.55
C THR A 163 -8.74 12.53 7.38
N VAL A 164 -8.56 13.65 8.07
CA VAL A 164 -7.37 13.92 8.88
C VAL A 164 -7.76 14.09 10.34
N GLN A 165 -7.05 13.41 11.22
CA GLN A 165 -7.24 13.49 12.67
C GLN A 165 -5.90 13.72 13.35
N GLY A 166 -5.90 14.62 14.32
CA GLY A 166 -4.76 14.89 15.18
C GLY A 166 -5.14 14.69 16.64
N LYS A 167 -4.27 14.06 17.41
CA LYS A 167 -4.46 13.85 18.85
C LYS A 167 -3.13 14.03 19.59
N VAL A 168 -3.14 14.86 20.62
CA VAL A 168 -2.03 14.93 21.58
C VAL A 168 -2.20 13.79 22.59
N ASP A 169 -1.14 13.05 22.81
CA ASP A 169 -1.04 12.09 23.91
C ASP A 169 -0.13 12.65 25.01
N GLY A 170 -0.47 12.34 26.27
CA GLY A 170 0.23 12.84 27.46
C GLY A 170 -0.45 14.02 28.18
N THR A 171 0.19 14.47 29.25
CA THR A 171 -0.29 15.61 30.07
C THR A 171 0.60 16.81 29.82
N ILE A 172 0.00 17.94 29.49
CA ILE A 172 0.73 19.20 29.24
C ILE A 172 1.24 19.73 30.58
N VAL A 173 2.53 19.52 30.84
CA VAL A 173 3.24 20.07 32.01
C VAL A 173 4.60 20.61 31.60
N GLU A 174 5.13 21.53 32.40
CA GLU A 174 6.45 22.12 32.18
C GLU A 174 7.53 21.02 32.16
N GLY A 175 8.46 21.10 31.21
CA GLY A 175 9.55 20.14 31.02
C GLY A 175 9.14 18.81 30.36
N SER A 176 7.89 18.63 29.94
CA SER A 176 7.42 17.36 29.37
C SER A 176 7.63 17.23 27.86
N ASP A 177 7.85 15.99 27.42
CA ASP A 177 7.79 15.60 26.01
C ASP A 177 6.40 15.04 25.68
N LEU A 178 5.78 15.59 24.65
CA LEU A 178 4.46 15.23 24.14
C LEU A 178 4.58 14.66 22.72
N GLU A 179 3.65 13.77 22.37
CA GLU A 179 3.52 13.22 21.03
C GLU A 179 2.19 13.64 20.42
N TYR A 180 2.25 14.34 19.29
CA TYR A 180 1.07 14.65 18.48
C TYR A 180 0.94 13.63 17.35
N GLN A 181 -0.04 12.73 17.50
CA GLN A 181 -0.34 11.67 16.56
C GLN A 181 -1.25 12.18 15.45
N ILE A 182 -0.79 12.08 14.20
CA ILE A 182 -1.55 12.45 13.01
C ILE A 182 -1.95 11.17 12.28
N THR A 183 -3.23 11.06 11.94
CA THR A 183 -3.77 10.00 11.09
C THR A 183 -4.45 10.61 9.88
N ALA A 184 -4.10 10.13 8.68
CA ALA A 184 -4.76 10.50 7.44
C ALA A 184 -5.38 9.26 6.79
N ALA A 185 -6.56 9.40 6.21
CA ALA A 185 -7.23 8.35 5.44
C ALA A 185 -7.81 8.91 4.14
N ASP A 186 -7.67 8.14 3.07
CA ASP A 186 -8.24 8.43 1.75
C ASP A 186 -9.67 7.88 1.58
N GLU A 187 -10.27 8.13 0.41
CA GLU A 187 -11.62 7.61 0.08
C GLU A 187 -11.62 6.10 -0.22
N SER A 188 -10.46 5.54 -0.58
CA SER A 188 -10.24 4.10 -0.83
C SER A 188 -10.11 3.29 0.46
N GLY A 189 -9.93 3.96 1.61
CA GLY A 189 -9.76 3.38 2.93
C GLY A 189 -8.31 3.11 3.32
N ASN A 190 -7.31 3.52 2.53
CA ASN A 190 -5.91 3.42 2.93
C ASN A 190 -5.59 4.50 3.97
N LYS A 191 -4.64 4.20 4.86
CA LYS A 191 -4.34 5.04 6.03
C LYS A 191 -2.85 5.26 6.22
N ALA A 192 -2.50 6.45 6.66
CA ALA A 192 -1.15 6.83 7.03
C ALA A 192 -1.10 7.45 8.43
N TYR A 193 0.07 7.34 9.06
CA TYR A 193 0.30 7.76 10.43
C TYR A 193 1.64 8.50 10.52
N ALA A 194 1.65 9.60 11.27
CA ALA A 194 2.87 10.33 11.61
C ALA A 194 2.81 10.82 13.05
N VAL A 195 3.98 11.05 13.66
CA VAL A 195 4.10 11.57 15.02
C VAL A 195 5.02 12.77 15.01
N LEU A 196 4.51 13.87 15.55
CA LEU A 196 5.26 15.10 15.75
C LEU A 196 5.65 15.21 17.22
N LYS A 197 6.95 15.37 17.49
CA LYS A 197 7.51 15.42 18.86
C LYS A 197 7.59 16.85 19.35
N ILE A 198 7.14 17.07 20.57
CA ILE A 198 6.96 18.40 21.13
C ILE A 198 7.53 18.43 22.53
N HIS A 199 8.39 19.40 22.83
CA HIS A 199 8.94 19.62 24.15
C HIS A 199 8.34 20.88 24.78
N ILE A 200 7.77 20.77 25.97
CA ILE A 200 7.26 21.89 26.73
C ILE A 200 8.37 22.44 27.62
N LYS A 201 8.78 23.68 27.39
CA LYS A 201 9.85 24.33 28.15
C LYS A 201 9.47 24.52 29.61
N GLU A 202 10.46 24.35 30.49
CA GLU A 202 10.36 24.86 31.86
C GLU A 202 10.41 26.40 31.84
N PRO A 203 9.68 27.07 32.75
CA PRO A 203 9.78 28.51 32.91
C PRO A 203 11.21 28.86 33.30
N GLU A 204 11.80 29.82 32.59
CA GLU A 204 13.12 30.33 32.91
C GLU A 204 13.08 30.91 34.32
N LYS A 205 13.75 30.25 35.28
CA LYS A 205 13.89 30.77 36.63
C LYS A 205 14.69 32.06 36.54
N GLU A 206 14.07 33.20 36.90
CA GLU A 206 14.81 34.45 37.07
C GLU A 206 15.97 34.19 38.04
N PRO A 207 17.22 34.63 37.70
CA PRO A 207 18.32 34.51 38.63
C PRO A 207 17.95 35.30 39.89
N GLU A 208 17.89 34.61 41.03
CA GLU A 208 17.83 35.27 42.33
C GLU A 208 19.03 36.22 42.41
N ILE A 209 18.75 37.53 42.38
CA ILE A 209 19.76 38.56 42.61
C ILE A 209 20.15 38.44 44.08
N GLU A 210 21.27 37.78 44.36
CA GLU A 210 21.96 37.89 45.65
C GLU A 210 22.50 39.32 45.77
N GLU A 211 21.67 40.23 46.32
CA GLU A 211 22.06 41.61 46.62
C GLU A 211 22.47 41.74 48.10
N LEU A 212 23.79 41.78 48.36
CA LEU A 212 24.54 42.81 49.13
C LEU A 212 25.79 42.25 49.85
N GLY A 213 26.95 42.81 49.50
CA GLY A 213 28.08 42.92 50.44
C GLY A 213 29.51 42.99 49.87
N ASP A 214 29.82 43.96 49.03
CA ASP A 214 31.21 44.43 48.77
C ASP A 214 31.76 45.09 50.08
N ILE A 215 33.01 44.98 50.55
CA ILE A 215 34.25 45.57 50.00
C ILE A 215 35.50 44.89 50.64
N SER A 216 36.37 44.37 49.77
CA SER A 216 37.84 44.54 49.62
C SER A 216 38.81 44.59 50.82
N GLU A 217 39.84 43.72 50.80
CA GLU A 217 41.26 44.16 50.70
C GLU A 217 42.20 43.06 50.17
N LYS A 218 43.31 43.48 49.58
CA LYS A 218 44.15 42.87 48.51
C LYS A 218 45.52 42.33 49.08
N PRO A 219 46.56 42.07 48.24
CA PRO A 219 47.00 40.87 47.49
C PRO A 219 48.19 40.10 48.13
N ASP A 220 48.56 38.91 47.61
CA ASP A 220 49.86 38.69 46.91
C ASP A 220 50.13 37.24 46.45
N SER A 221 50.89 37.16 45.34
CA SER A 221 51.86 36.13 44.94
C SER A 221 51.44 34.86 44.15
N VAL A 222 51.71 34.93 42.83
CA VAL A 222 52.57 34.06 41.96
C VAL A 222 52.54 32.52 42.16
N GLU A 223 52.14 31.76 41.13
CA GLU A 223 53.01 31.01 40.16
C GLU A 223 52.25 29.90 39.39
N GLU A 224 52.45 29.84 38.08
CA GLU A 224 52.17 28.70 37.17
C GLU A 224 53.23 27.57 37.40
N PRO A 225 53.07 26.30 36.97
CA PRO A 225 52.93 25.94 35.55
C PRO A 225 52.08 24.69 35.20
N ALA A 226 51.52 24.73 33.98
CA ALA A 226 51.58 23.72 32.91
C ALA A 226 51.20 22.21 33.12
N ASN A 227 50.23 21.80 32.29
CA ASN A 227 50.28 20.67 31.31
C ASN A 227 49.78 19.26 31.73
N GLN A 228 48.74 18.74 31.04
CA GLN A 228 48.81 17.64 30.04
C GLN A 228 47.45 16.92 29.82
N SER A 229 47.05 16.80 28.56
CA SER A 229 46.11 15.79 28.02
C SER A 229 46.80 14.42 27.87
N PRO A 230 46.02 13.33 27.66
CA PRO A 230 46.00 12.66 26.33
C PRO A 230 44.56 12.21 25.90
N SER A 231 44.15 12.31 24.63
CA SER A 231 44.34 11.35 23.49
C SER A 231 43.71 9.96 23.71
N ALA A 232 43.16 9.17 22.78
CA ALA A 232 42.64 9.23 21.40
C ALA A 232 42.29 7.75 21.01
N ASN A 233 41.58 7.54 19.89
CA ASN A 233 41.54 6.34 19.02
C ASN A 233 40.74 5.08 19.44
N GLN A 234 40.17 4.23 18.56
CA GLN A 234 39.86 4.20 17.11
C GLN A 234 39.07 2.89 16.81
N THR A 235 38.14 2.95 15.84
CA THR A 235 37.83 2.01 14.72
C THR A 235 37.73 0.48 14.91
N ALA A 236 36.64 -0.15 14.41
CA ALA A 236 36.62 -1.04 13.21
C ALA A 236 35.50 -2.14 13.19
N LEU A 237 34.93 -2.35 11.99
CA LEU A 237 34.11 -3.50 11.55
C LEU A 237 34.87 -4.84 11.67
N PRO A 238 34.16 -6.00 11.73
CA PRO A 238 34.10 -6.89 10.57
C PRO A 238 32.84 -7.79 10.40
N VAL A 239 32.63 -8.27 9.16
CA VAL A 239 31.84 -9.45 8.70
C VAL A 239 32.88 -10.60 8.52
N PRO A 240 32.67 -11.94 8.76
CA PRO A 240 31.72 -12.78 7.98
C PRO A 240 31.25 -14.18 8.53
N SER A 241 30.32 -14.80 7.77
CA SER A 241 30.12 -16.25 7.49
C SER A 241 29.39 -17.22 8.45
N ALA A 242 28.45 -17.99 7.87
CA ALA A 242 27.79 -19.20 8.40
C ALA A 242 28.74 -20.43 8.48
N PRO A 243 28.42 -21.44 9.34
CA PRO A 243 27.83 -22.69 8.83
C PRO A 243 26.82 -23.39 9.79
N SER A 244 26.12 -24.39 9.25
CA SER A 244 24.99 -25.13 9.84
C SER A 244 25.36 -26.30 10.81
N SER A 245 24.43 -26.55 11.76
CA SER A 245 24.02 -27.83 12.40
C SER A 245 24.94 -28.55 13.42
N SER A 246 24.49 -28.68 14.68
CA SER A 246 23.99 -29.94 15.30
C SER A 246 23.58 -29.76 16.78
N VAL A 247 22.57 -30.53 17.19
CA VAL A 247 21.70 -30.44 18.38
C VAL A 247 22.35 -30.96 19.67
N VAL A 248 22.13 -30.26 20.80
CA VAL A 248 22.12 -30.85 22.16
C VAL A 248 20.95 -30.24 22.95
N GLN A 249 20.00 -31.07 23.35
CA GLN A 249 18.79 -30.73 24.11
C GLN A 249 19.05 -30.89 25.63
N PRO A 250 18.82 -29.85 26.45
CA PRO A 250 18.51 -29.99 27.87
C PRO A 250 17.00 -29.84 28.10
N SER A 251 16.54 -30.53 29.14
CA SER A 251 15.19 -31.04 29.30
C SER A 251 14.31 -30.20 30.23
N HIS A 252 14.19 -28.88 30.02
CA HIS A 252 13.11 -28.07 30.61
C HIS A 252 12.82 -26.85 29.74
N LYS A 253 11.58 -26.73 29.23
CA LYS A 253 11.12 -25.56 28.46
C LYS A 253 11.31 -24.29 29.30
N PRO A 254 12.14 -23.33 28.88
CA PRO A 254 12.25 -22.06 29.58
C PRO A 254 10.90 -21.34 29.59
N SER A 255 10.58 -20.70 30.71
CA SER A 255 9.36 -19.89 30.82
C SER A 255 9.42 -18.74 29.81
N ASN A 256 8.27 -18.40 29.23
CA ASN A 256 8.13 -17.20 28.40
C ASN A 256 8.50 -15.96 29.23
N LYS A 257 9.07 -14.95 28.56
CA LYS A 257 9.48 -13.68 29.18
C LYS A 257 8.71 -12.52 28.56
N LEU A 258 8.28 -11.58 29.40
CA LEU A 258 7.48 -10.43 29.02
C LEU A 258 8.34 -9.16 29.05
N TYR A 259 8.15 -8.30 28.05
CA TYR A 259 8.76 -6.98 27.93
C TYR A 259 7.62 -5.97 27.80
N LEU A 260 7.01 -5.61 28.93
CA LEU A 260 5.86 -4.74 28.97
C LEU A 260 6.29 -3.27 29.04
N PHE A 261 5.49 -2.39 28.46
CA PHE A 261 5.74 -0.94 28.59
C PHE A 261 5.53 -0.44 30.02
N SER A 262 4.69 -1.13 30.80
CA SER A 262 4.56 -0.89 32.25
C SER A 262 5.87 -1.09 33.02
N ASP A 263 6.79 -1.90 32.48
CA ASP A 263 8.03 -2.26 33.14
C ASP A 263 9.20 -1.36 32.69
N GLY A 264 8.91 -0.29 31.94
CA GLY A 264 9.88 0.69 31.44
C GLY A 264 10.46 0.37 30.06
N TYR A 265 9.96 -0.67 29.38
CA TYR A 265 10.27 -0.88 27.96
C TYR A 265 9.50 0.11 27.09
N THR A 266 10.09 0.52 25.97
CA THR A 266 9.51 1.49 25.05
C THR A 266 9.47 0.90 23.64
N MET A 267 8.72 1.52 22.73
CA MET A 267 8.68 1.11 21.32
C MET A 267 10.07 0.97 20.68
N ALA A 268 11.03 1.80 21.12
CA ALA A 268 12.38 1.80 20.58
C ALA A 268 13.24 0.64 21.09
N ASN A 269 13.04 0.18 22.34
CA ASN A 269 13.92 -0.81 22.96
C ASN A 269 13.28 -2.21 23.11
N VAL A 270 11.95 -2.33 23.06
CA VAL A 270 11.23 -3.58 23.37
C VAL A 270 11.60 -4.71 22.42
N THR A 271 11.69 -4.40 21.12
CA THR A 271 12.08 -5.37 20.08
C THR A 271 13.53 -5.78 20.24
N GLY A 272 14.41 -4.80 20.52
CA GLY A 272 15.83 -5.06 20.75
C GLY A 272 16.07 -5.92 21.99
N ALA A 273 15.38 -5.63 23.09
CA ALA A 273 15.47 -6.38 24.35
C ALA A 273 14.97 -7.83 24.18
N CYS A 274 13.83 -8.02 23.52
CA CYS A 274 13.30 -9.36 23.25
C CYS A 274 14.22 -10.17 22.33
N MET A 275 14.72 -9.55 21.26
CA MET A 275 15.62 -10.21 20.31
C MET A 275 16.98 -10.55 20.92
N ALA A 276 17.54 -9.69 21.78
CA ALA A 276 18.80 -9.96 22.45
C ALA A 276 18.72 -11.19 23.37
N ASP A 277 17.60 -11.35 24.09
CA ASP A 277 17.37 -12.52 24.94
C ASP A 277 17.07 -13.79 24.14
N LEU A 278 16.41 -13.68 22.97
CA LEU A 278 16.24 -14.80 22.04
C LEU A 278 17.60 -15.27 21.47
N GLN A 279 18.48 -14.33 21.11
CA GLN A 279 19.80 -14.64 20.53
C GLN A 279 20.77 -15.25 21.54
N THR A 280 20.62 -14.93 22.83
CA THR A 280 21.44 -15.50 23.91
C THR A 280 20.87 -16.83 24.43
N SER A 281 19.63 -17.16 24.09
CA SER A 281 18.98 -18.43 24.47
C SER A 281 19.43 -19.58 23.56
N PRO A 282 19.73 -20.76 24.13
CA PRO A 282 19.97 -21.98 23.35
C PRO A 282 18.68 -22.65 22.84
N TYR A 283 17.50 -22.09 23.14
CA TYR A 283 16.19 -22.64 22.77
C TYR A 283 15.53 -21.85 21.63
N PRO A 284 14.88 -22.51 20.66
CA PRO A 284 14.11 -21.85 19.63
C PRO A 284 12.92 -21.10 20.23
N GLY A 285 12.55 -19.97 19.62
CA GLY A 285 11.43 -19.15 20.06
C GLY A 285 11.18 -17.95 19.15
N ALA A 286 10.16 -17.18 19.46
CA ALA A 286 9.77 -15.98 18.73
C ALA A 286 9.35 -14.86 19.67
N CYS A 287 9.65 -13.63 19.26
CA CYS A 287 9.16 -12.41 19.89
C CYS A 287 7.80 -12.03 19.29
N ILE A 288 6.75 -12.08 20.10
CA ILE A 288 5.36 -11.89 19.66
C ILE A 288 4.83 -10.58 20.25
N PRO A 289 4.22 -9.71 19.45
CA PRO A 289 3.64 -8.48 19.96
C PRO A 289 2.43 -8.75 20.85
N LEU A 290 2.35 -8.07 21.99
CA LEU A 290 1.22 -8.13 22.92
C LEU A 290 0.30 -6.92 22.72
N GLN A 291 -1.00 -7.18 22.72
CA GLN A 291 -2.02 -6.14 22.64
C GLN A 291 -3.00 -6.29 23.79
N ASP A 292 -3.53 -5.18 24.28
CA ASP A 292 -4.63 -5.19 25.25
C ASP A 292 -5.99 -5.46 24.58
N ALA A 293 -7.06 -5.49 25.38
CA ALA A 293 -8.41 -5.73 24.89
C ALA A 293 -8.94 -4.66 23.91
N SER A 294 -8.29 -3.50 23.85
CA SER A 294 -8.56 -2.41 22.90
C SER A 294 -7.69 -2.47 21.64
N GLY A 295 -6.79 -3.45 21.52
CA GLY A 295 -5.87 -3.59 20.39
C GLY A 295 -4.64 -2.68 20.47
N ILE A 296 -4.40 -2.03 21.62
CA ILE A 296 -3.22 -1.18 21.84
C ILE A 296 -2.03 -2.07 22.13
N TYR A 297 -0.91 -1.80 21.45
CA TYR A 297 0.33 -2.52 21.63
C TYR A 297 0.95 -2.22 23.00
N THR A 298 1.11 -3.25 23.84
CA THR A 298 1.50 -3.11 25.26
C THR A 298 2.88 -3.65 25.59
N GLY A 299 3.53 -4.33 24.65
CA GLY A 299 4.85 -4.90 24.82
C GLY A 299 5.10 -6.13 23.94
N MET A 300 6.12 -6.92 24.27
CA MET A 300 6.41 -8.18 23.58
C MET A 300 6.50 -9.37 24.54
N GLU A 301 6.13 -10.54 24.04
CA GLU A 301 6.37 -11.83 24.69
C GLU A 301 7.44 -12.60 23.91
N LEU A 302 8.54 -12.96 24.58
CA LEU A 302 9.46 -13.98 24.10
C LEU A 302 8.88 -15.35 24.44
N ARG A 303 8.38 -16.04 23.43
CA ARG A 303 7.79 -17.37 23.54
C ARG A 303 8.76 -18.41 23.02
N PHE A 304 9.18 -19.33 23.89
CA PHE A 304 10.02 -20.47 23.49
C PHE A 304 9.14 -21.63 23.00
N ASP A 305 9.62 -22.37 22.00
CA ASP A 305 8.92 -23.51 21.40
C ASP A 305 9.13 -24.81 22.19
#